data_AF-A0A7S2VJD7-F1
#
_entry.id   AF-A0A7S2VJD7-F1
#
_cell.length_a   1.000
_cell.length_b   1.000
_cell.length_c   1.000
_cell.angle_alpha   90.00
_cell.angle_beta   90.00
_cell.angle_gamma   90.00
#
_symmetry.space_group_name_H-M   'P 1'
#
loop_
_entity.id
_entity.type
_entity.pdbx_description
1 polymer ?
#
loop_
_entity_poly.entity_id
_entity_poly.type
_entity_poly.pdbx_seq_one_letter_code
_entity_poly.pdbx_strand_id
1 'polypeptide(L)'
;NRMLVAGDANRAAKIQRLKGAVGLFGDSLRLTEVVHDAAHKLLIRHCQRLGYFPAHTLRVKRLVGACTLAASIRLGLGLTINEVASKARLHMNVIKKALWRISKVSGLKLIRGPQHVESLLTTICDFFSLKLQRGDVIKAATRLHGIAQDGWLATGRRWGELVVAAFVLAAQTYHFRVDMPGLCRFMSMCETVLEHKILAMKKLLCSVLKLMPWGEVVEVATVHLYTHFVLDHWDVLRPVAPKLRKRQIDERREERTVQAGAEQVAAAQARERE
;
A
#
# COMPACT_ATOMS: atom_id res chain seq x y z
N ASN A 1 -0.37 4.55 -53.75
CA ASN A 1 -1.62 4.13 -53.06
C ASN A 1 -1.60 2.72 -52.47
N ARG A 2 -1.24 1.63 -53.16
CA ARG A 2 -1.24 0.27 -52.56
C ARG A 2 -0.32 0.08 -51.33
N MET A 3 0.88 0.69 -51.31
CA MET A 3 1.80 0.57 -50.16
C MET A 3 1.32 1.29 -48.88
N LEU A 4 0.62 2.42 -49.03
CA LEU A 4 0.05 3.16 -47.89
C LEU A 4 -1.09 2.36 -47.25
N VAL A 5 -1.98 1.78 -48.08
CA VAL A 5 -3.08 0.92 -47.63
C VAL A 5 -2.58 -0.36 -46.94
N ALA A 6 -1.49 -0.96 -47.43
CA ALA A 6 -0.87 -2.14 -46.80
C ALA A 6 -0.20 -1.82 -45.45
N GLY A 7 0.37 -0.61 -45.30
CA GLY A 7 0.91 -0.13 -44.02
C GLY A 7 -0.18 0.08 -42.97
N ASP A 8 -1.33 0.62 -43.39
CA ASP A 8 -2.47 0.88 -42.51
C ASP A 8 -3.20 -0.40 -42.09
N ALA A 9 -3.36 -1.38 -43.00
CA ALA A 9 -3.94 -2.68 -42.67
C ALA A 9 -3.07 -3.46 -41.66
N ASN A 10 -1.75 -3.46 -41.85
CA ASN A 10 -0.81 -4.08 -40.91
C ASN A 10 -0.81 -3.39 -39.54
N ARG A 11 -0.97 -2.06 -39.52
CA ARG A 11 -1.09 -1.28 -38.28
C ARG A 11 -2.40 -1.58 -37.56
N ALA A 12 -3.51 -1.64 -38.29
CA ALA A 12 -4.82 -1.99 -37.74
C ALA A 12 -4.82 -3.40 -37.12
N ALA A 13 -4.23 -4.39 -37.80
CA ALA A 13 -4.07 -5.75 -37.26
C ALA A 13 -3.24 -5.78 -35.97
N LYS A 14 -2.13 -5.03 -35.91
CA LYS A 14 -1.31 -4.90 -34.70
C LYS A 14 -2.07 -4.26 -33.55
N ILE A 15 -2.87 -3.23 -33.82
CA ILE A 15 -3.73 -2.57 -32.82
C ILE A 15 -4.79 -3.55 -32.31
N GLN A 16 -5.47 -4.26 -33.19
CA GLN A 16 -6.52 -5.21 -32.81
C GLN A 16 -5.98 -6.35 -31.93
N ARG A 17 -4.78 -6.86 -32.23
CA ARG A 17 -4.10 -7.83 -31.38
C ARG A 17 -3.82 -7.28 -29.97
N LEU A 18 -3.38 -6.02 -29.88
CA LEU A 18 -3.13 -5.38 -28.59
C LEU A 18 -4.43 -5.14 -27.82
N LYS A 19 -5.52 -4.77 -28.51
CA LYS A 19 -6.86 -4.66 -27.92
C LYS A 19 -7.30 -6.00 -27.31
N GLY A 20 -7.17 -7.09 -28.07
CA GLY A 20 -7.48 -8.44 -27.60
C GLY A 20 -6.61 -8.83 -26.38
N ALA A 21 -5.32 -8.50 -26.39
CA ALA A 21 -4.44 -8.77 -25.25
C ALA A 21 -4.82 -7.97 -23.99
N VAL A 22 -5.29 -6.73 -24.13
CA VAL A 22 -5.81 -5.93 -23.00
C VAL A 22 -7.09 -6.54 -22.44
N GLY A 23 -8.02 -6.96 -23.31
CA GLY A 23 -9.26 -7.63 -22.90
C GLY A 23 -8.97 -8.91 -22.11
N LEU A 24 -8.23 -9.85 -22.69
CA LEU A 24 -7.86 -11.11 -22.03
C LEU A 24 -7.16 -10.90 -20.68
N PHE A 25 -6.27 -9.89 -20.61
CA PHE A 25 -5.59 -9.59 -19.36
C PHE A 25 -6.51 -8.94 -18.32
N GLY A 26 -7.37 -8.03 -18.76
CA GLY A 26 -8.34 -7.36 -17.90
C GLY A 26 -9.39 -8.32 -17.34
N ASP A 27 -9.88 -9.26 -18.15
CA ASP A 27 -10.79 -10.33 -17.73
C ASP A 27 -10.14 -11.23 -16.67
N SER A 28 -8.85 -11.54 -16.82
CA SER A 28 -8.09 -12.33 -15.84
C SER A 28 -7.96 -11.66 -14.45
N LEU A 29 -8.12 -10.34 -14.44
CA LEU A 29 -8.15 -9.46 -13.26
C LEU A 29 -9.58 -9.06 -12.87
N ARG A 30 -10.61 -9.55 -13.58
CA ARG A 30 -12.03 -9.22 -13.37
C ARG A 30 -12.30 -7.72 -13.41
N LEU A 31 -11.63 -7.00 -14.33
CA LEU A 31 -11.81 -5.56 -14.50
C LEU A 31 -13.02 -5.26 -15.38
N THR A 32 -13.60 -4.07 -15.20
CA THR A 32 -14.72 -3.61 -16.02
C THR A 32 -14.25 -3.12 -17.39
N GLU A 33 -15.16 -3.09 -18.36
CA GLU A 33 -14.87 -2.63 -19.73
C GLU A 33 -14.33 -1.20 -19.77
N VAL A 34 -14.75 -0.34 -18.84
CA VAL A 34 -14.25 1.03 -18.70
C VAL A 34 -12.73 1.06 -18.50
N VAL A 35 -12.20 0.11 -17.71
CA VAL A 35 -10.76 -0.02 -17.48
C VAL A 35 -10.06 -0.57 -18.72
N HIS A 36 -10.69 -1.52 -19.41
CA HIS A 36 -10.16 -2.10 -20.65
C HIS A 36 -9.99 -1.01 -21.71
N ASP A 37 -10.99 -0.17 -21.90
CA ASP A 37 -10.96 0.93 -22.86
C ASP A 37 -9.91 1.98 -22.50
N ALA A 38 -9.83 2.36 -21.22
CA ALA A 38 -8.81 3.31 -20.75
C ALA A 38 -7.38 2.76 -20.95
N ALA A 39 -7.16 1.48 -20.64
CA ALA A 39 -5.87 0.81 -20.83
C ALA A 39 -5.50 0.69 -22.31
N HIS A 40 -6.47 0.35 -23.16
CA HIS A 40 -6.30 0.26 -24.60
C HIS A 40 -5.93 1.61 -25.24
N LYS A 41 -6.69 2.67 -24.90
CA LYS A 41 -6.40 4.05 -25.37
C LYS A 41 -4.99 4.49 -24.94
N LEU A 42 -4.59 4.18 -23.70
CA LEU A 42 -3.26 4.49 -23.21
C LEU A 42 -2.17 3.71 -23.95
N LEU A 43 -2.37 2.42 -24.17
CA LEU A 43 -1.44 1.54 -24.86
C LEU A 43 -1.20 1.97 -26.31
N ILE A 44 -2.27 2.27 -27.07
CA ILE A 44 -2.16 2.77 -28.44
C ILE A 44 -1.39 4.08 -28.45
N ARG A 45 -1.78 5.05 -27.61
CA ARG A 45 -1.15 6.37 -27.55
C ARG A 45 0.35 6.25 -27.23
N HIS A 46 0.71 5.36 -26.32
CA HIS A 46 2.11 5.09 -25.99
C HIS A 46 2.89 4.49 -27.18
N CYS A 47 2.33 3.50 -27.87
CA CYS A 47 2.96 2.87 -29.04
C CYS A 47 3.11 3.86 -30.21
N GLN A 48 2.11 4.71 -30.44
CA GLN A 48 2.13 5.75 -31.47
C GLN A 48 3.24 6.77 -31.20
N ARG A 49 3.39 7.24 -29.95
CA ARG A 49 4.47 8.17 -29.56
C ARG A 49 5.87 7.59 -29.75
N LEU A 50 6.01 6.28 -29.58
CA LEU A 50 7.29 5.58 -29.79
C LEU A 50 7.50 5.12 -31.23
N GLY A 51 6.52 5.30 -32.12
CA GLY A 51 6.58 4.81 -33.51
C GLY A 51 6.66 3.28 -33.65
N TYR A 52 6.40 2.52 -32.58
CA TYR A 52 6.63 1.07 -32.53
C TYR A 52 5.51 0.33 -31.83
N PHE A 53 5.06 -0.76 -32.45
CA PHE A 53 4.07 -1.69 -31.89
C PHE A 53 4.75 -3.02 -31.54
N PRO A 54 4.71 -3.47 -30.27
CA PRO A 54 5.35 -4.71 -29.86
C PRO A 54 4.72 -5.93 -30.54
N ALA A 55 5.58 -6.80 -31.09
CA ALA A 55 5.18 -8.11 -31.61
C ALA A 55 5.46 -9.27 -30.66
N HIS A 56 6.57 -9.19 -29.91
CA HIS A 56 6.99 -10.25 -29.01
C HIS A 56 6.09 -10.36 -27.77
N THR A 57 5.63 -11.58 -27.46
CA THR A 57 4.67 -11.87 -26.37
C THR A 57 5.07 -11.26 -25.03
N LEU A 58 6.33 -11.39 -24.62
CA LEU A 58 6.80 -10.79 -23.36
C LEU A 58 6.74 -9.25 -23.35
N ARG A 59 7.04 -8.61 -24.48
CA ARG A 59 6.97 -7.15 -24.61
C ARG A 59 5.52 -6.67 -24.55
N VAL A 60 4.61 -7.43 -25.16
CA VAL A 60 3.16 -7.19 -25.10
C VAL A 60 2.66 -7.33 -23.67
N LYS A 61 2.89 -8.46 -22.99
CA LYS A 61 2.46 -8.68 -21.59
C LYS A 61 2.93 -7.57 -20.66
N ARG A 62 4.19 -7.15 -20.78
CA ARG A 62 4.76 -6.06 -19.99
C ARG A 62 4.00 -4.74 -20.20
N LEU A 63 3.75 -4.37 -21.46
CA LEU A 63 3.10 -3.11 -21.81
C LEU A 63 1.61 -3.12 -21.45
N VAL A 64 0.92 -4.22 -21.74
CA VAL A 64 -0.49 -4.43 -21.37
C VAL A 64 -0.63 -4.33 -19.85
N GLY A 65 0.14 -5.10 -19.07
CA GLY A 65 0.04 -5.07 -17.62
C GLY A 65 0.30 -3.68 -17.02
N ALA A 66 1.31 -2.97 -17.54
CA ALA A 66 1.61 -1.62 -17.07
C ALA A 66 0.55 -0.58 -17.49
N CYS A 67 -0.03 -0.69 -18.69
CA CYS A 67 -1.12 0.18 -19.13
C CYS A 67 -2.42 -0.09 -18.35
N THR A 68 -2.76 -1.37 -18.11
CA THR A 68 -3.91 -1.76 -17.29
C THR A 68 -3.77 -1.24 -15.87
N LEU A 69 -2.57 -1.35 -15.27
CA LEU A 69 -2.30 -0.78 -13.96
C LEU A 69 -2.42 0.74 -13.94
N ALA A 70 -1.85 1.44 -14.93
CA ALA A 70 -1.95 2.89 -15.03
C ALA A 70 -3.41 3.36 -15.19
N ALA A 71 -4.18 2.66 -16.03
CA ALA A 71 -5.61 2.94 -16.21
C ALA A 71 -6.39 2.71 -14.91
N SER A 72 -6.12 1.59 -14.23
CA SER A 72 -6.75 1.26 -12.95
C SER A 72 -6.50 2.33 -11.88
N ILE A 73 -5.26 2.81 -11.77
CA ILE A 73 -4.92 3.92 -10.86
C ILE A 73 -5.67 5.20 -11.26
N ARG A 74 -5.75 5.53 -12.55
CA ARG A 74 -6.48 6.74 -12.98
C ARG A 74 -7.99 6.68 -12.71
N LEU A 75 -8.54 5.48 -12.64
CA LEU A 75 -9.96 5.23 -12.34
C LEU A 75 -10.23 4.98 -10.85
N GLY A 76 -9.22 5.14 -9.98
CA GLY A 76 -9.40 5.00 -8.53
C GLY A 76 -9.45 3.55 -8.03
N LEU A 77 -9.04 2.57 -8.85
CA LEU A 77 -9.07 1.15 -8.45
C LEU A 77 -7.87 0.76 -7.60
N GLY A 78 -8.11 -0.17 -6.65
CA GLY A 78 -7.15 -0.67 -5.68
C GLY A 78 -6.05 -1.62 -6.20
N LEU A 79 -5.85 -1.70 -7.51
CA LEU A 79 -4.98 -2.71 -8.13
C LEU A 79 -3.50 -2.54 -7.74
N THR A 80 -2.82 -3.63 -7.35
CA THR A 80 -1.41 -3.59 -6.91
C THR A 80 -0.44 -4.01 -8.02
N ILE A 81 0.83 -3.58 -7.91
CA ILE A 81 1.88 -4.00 -8.85
C ILE A 81 2.12 -5.51 -8.76
N ASN A 82 2.10 -6.08 -7.55
CA ASN A 82 2.34 -7.51 -7.33
C ASN A 82 1.29 -8.37 -8.00
N GLU A 83 0.02 -7.99 -7.86
CA GLU A 83 -1.10 -8.69 -8.49
C GLU A 83 -0.99 -8.68 -10.02
N VAL A 84 -0.74 -7.51 -10.61
CA VAL A 84 -0.51 -7.37 -12.06
C VAL A 84 0.70 -8.19 -12.52
N ALA A 85 1.79 -8.15 -11.77
CA ALA A 85 3.01 -8.90 -12.08
C ALA A 85 2.78 -10.41 -12.01
N SER A 86 2.11 -10.88 -10.97
CA SER A 86 1.72 -12.28 -10.75
C SER A 86 0.83 -12.79 -11.88
N LYS A 87 -0.23 -12.05 -12.21
CA LYS A 87 -1.16 -12.39 -13.29
C LYS A 87 -0.51 -12.36 -14.67
N ALA A 88 0.41 -11.43 -14.90
CA ALA A 88 1.18 -11.37 -16.14
C ALA A 88 2.28 -12.45 -16.22
N ARG A 89 2.56 -13.16 -15.12
CA ARG A 89 3.71 -14.06 -14.94
C ARG A 89 5.04 -13.36 -15.26
N LEU A 90 5.20 -12.15 -14.73
CA LEU A 90 6.39 -11.31 -14.89
C LEU A 90 6.93 -10.88 -13.53
N HIS A 91 8.23 -10.61 -13.46
CA HIS A 91 8.82 -10.05 -12.26
C HIS A 91 8.30 -8.62 -12.00
N MET A 92 7.98 -8.29 -10.74
CA MET A 92 7.43 -6.98 -10.33
C MET A 92 8.23 -5.79 -10.89
N ASN A 93 9.56 -5.86 -10.84
CA ASN A 93 10.45 -4.81 -11.36
C ASN A 93 10.27 -4.54 -12.87
N VAL A 94 9.86 -5.54 -13.66
CA VAL A 94 9.60 -5.38 -15.10
C VAL A 94 8.36 -4.52 -15.32
N ILE A 95 7.30 -4.76 -14.56
CA ILE A 95 6.07 -3.95 -14.58
C ILE A 95 6.36 -2.54 -14.05
N LYS A 96 7.08 -2.41 -12.93
CA LYS A 96 7.45 -1.10 -12.35
C LYS A 96 8.22 -0.23 -13.34
N LYS A 97 9.24 -0.79 -14.01
CA LYS A 97 10.02 -0.06 -15.04
C LYS A 97 9.16 0.33 -16.24
N ALA A 98 8.26 -0.55 -16.67
CA ALA A 98 7.35 -0.25 -17.78
C ALA A 98 6.34 0.84 -17.42
N LEU A 99 5.74 0.77 -16.23
CA LEU A 99 4.83 1.78 -15.71
C LEU A 99 5.49 3.16 -15.66
N TRP A 100 6.72 3.23 -15.15
CA TRP A 100 7.48 4.49 -15.10
C TRP A 100 7.72 5.06 -16.51
N ARG A 101 8.11 4.22 -17.48
CA ARG A 101 8.29 4.65 -18.88
C ARG A 101 6.99 5.15 -19.49
N ILE A 102 5.88 4.44 -19.28
CA ILE A 102 4.56 4.87 -19.76
C ILE A 102 4.18 6.19 -19.12
N SER A 103 4.38 6.36 -17.82
CA SER A 103 4.08 7.60 -17.08
C SER A 103 4.87 8.77 -17.67
N LYS A 104 6.19 8.59 -17.88
CA LYS A 104 7.08 9.60 -18.45
C LYS A 104 6.70 9.98 -19.88
N VAL A 105 6.55 9.00 -20.76
CA VAL A 105 6.21 9.24 -22.18
C VAL A 105 4.79 9.80 -22.33
N SER A 106 3.87 9.39 -21.46
CA SER A 106 2.46 9.77 -21.55
C SER A 106 2.15 11.10 -20.84
N GLY A 107 3.06 11.59 -19.99
CA GLY A 107 2.83 12.76 -19.14
C GLY A 107 1.83 12.48 -18.01
N LEU A 108 1.71 11.22 -17.57
CA LEU A 108 0.75 10.85 -16.54
C LEU A 108 1.34 11.06 -15.14
N LYS A 109 0.54 11.63 -14.25
CA LYS A 109 0.77 11.62 -12.80
C LYS A 109 -0.09 10.52 -12.20
N LEU A 110 0.54 9.49 -11.64
CA LEU A 110 -0.14 8.36 -11.01
C LEU A 110 -0.14 8.57 -9.50
N ILE A 111 -1.20 9.14 -8.97
CA ILE A 111 -1.36 9.46 -7.55
C ILE A 111 -2.40 8.51 -6.97
N ARG A 112 -2.05 7.81 -5.88
CA ARG A 112 -3.00 6.99 -5.13
C ARG A 112 -3.58 7.83 -3.99
N GLY A 113 -4.89 7.96 -3.98
CA GLY A 113 -5.67 8.66 -2.94
C GLY A 113 -6.60 7.72 -2.17
N PRO A 114 -7.48 8.27 -1.32
CA PRO A 114 -8.39 7.50 -0.46
C PRO A 114 -9.26 6.49 -1.22
N GLN A 115 -9.79 6.86 -2.38
CA GLN A 115 -10.62 5.98 -3.23
C GLN A 115 -9.92 4.66 -3.59
N HIS A 116 -8.59 4.68 -3.77
CA HIS A 116 -7.82 3.49 -4.09
C HIS A 116 -7.72 2.55 -2.88
N VAL A 117 -7.63 3.14 -1.68
CA VAL A 117 -7.56 2.42 -0.41
C VAL A 117 -8.89 1.71 -0.20
N GLU A 118 -10.00 2.45 -0.30
CA GLU A 118 -11.35 1.91 -0.17
C GLU A 118 -11.63 0.83 -1.22
N SER A 119 -11.24 1.04 -2.48
CA SER A 119 -11.39 0.03 -3.54
C SER A 119 -10.59 -1.25 -3.22
N LEU A 120 -9.35 -1.14 -2.74
CA LEU A 120 -8.57 -2.32 -2.36
C LEU A 120 -9.18 -3.05 -1.16
N LEU A 121 -9.60 -2.31 -0.14
CA LEU A 121 -10.24 -2.87 1.06
C LEU A 121 -11.55 -3.57 0.73
N THR A 122 -12.33 -3.00 -0.19
CA THR A 122 -13.55 -3.58 -0.75
C THR A 122 -13.26 -4.95 -1.36
N THR A 123 -12.25 -5.05 -2.23
CA THR A 123 -11.85 -6.32 -2.84
C THR A 123 -11.36 -7.34 -1.81
N ILE A 124 -10.63 -6.91 -0.78
CA ILE A 124 -10.18 -7.81 0.29
C ILE A 124 -11.37 -8.33 1.10
N CYS A 125 -12.35 -7.47 1.42
CA CYS A 125 -13.58 -7.88 2.11
C CYS A 125 -14.38 -8.88 1.28
N ASP A 126 -14.47 -8.68 -0.04
CA ASP A 126 -15.12 -9.61 -0.96
C ASP A 126 -14.40 -10.96 -1.02
N PHE A 127 -13.06 -10.96 -1.02
CA PHE A 127 -12.25 -12.19 -0.96
C PHE A 127 -12.55 -13.02 0.31
N PHE A 128 -12.71 -12.36 1.46
CA PHE A 128 -13.10 -13.02 2.72
C PHE A 128 -14.60 -13.23 2.90
N SER A 129 -15.43 -12.83 1.92
CA SER A 129 -16.89 -12.89 2.02
C SER A 129 -17.43 -12.24 3.29
N LEU A 130 -16.82 -11.13 3.72
CA LEU A 130 -17.20 -10.41 4.93
C LEU A 130 -18.52 -9.67 4.70
N LYS A 131 -19.63 -10.27 5.16
CA LYS A 131 -20.99 -9.72 4.98
C LYS A 131 -21.38 -8.72 6.07
N LEU A 132 -21.05 -9.03 7.33
CA LEU A 132 -21.38 -8.19 8.49
C LEU A 132 -20.26 -7.16 8.73
N GLN A 133 -20.63 -5.93 9.11
CA GLN A 133 -19.71 -4.83 9.48
C GLN A 133 -18.67 -4.44 8.41
N ARG A 134 -18.87 -4.84 7.14
CA ARG A 134 -17.99 -4.50 6.03
C ARG A 134 -17.70 -3.00 5.95
N GLY A 135 -18.75 -2.18 6.00
CA GLY A 135 -18.60 -0.72 5.94
C GLY A 135 -17.75 -0.17 7.08
N ASP A 136 -17.95 -0.69 8.29
CA ASP A 136 -17.29 -0.24 9.50
C ASP A 136 -15.80 -0.65 9.53
N VAL A 137 -15.49 -1.87 9.07
CA VAL A 137 -14.11 -2.35 8.89
C VAL A 137 -13.39 -1.52 7.83
N ILE A 138 -14.01 -1.26 6.68
CA ILE A 138 -13.41 -0.45 5.60
C ILE A 138 -13.16 0.98 6.09
N LYS A 139 -14.13 1.59 6.78
CA LYS A 139 -14.00 2.94 7.35
C LYS A 139 -12.87 3.01 8.36
N ALA A 140 -12.80 2.05 9.29
CA ALA A 140 -11.74 1.97 10.29
C ALA A 140 -10.36 1.77 9.64
N ALA A 141 -10.24 0.85 8.68
CA ALA A 141 -9.00 0.58 7.96
C ALA A 141 -8.53 1.79 7.13
N THR A 142 -9.45 2.51 6.49
CA THR A 142 -9.14 3.72 5.72
C THR A 142 -8.60 4.83 6.62
N ARG A 143 -9.23 5.05 7.79
CA ARG A 143 -8.74 6.00 8.80
C ARG A 143 -7.38 5.56 9.36
N LEU A 144 -7.20 4.28 9.69
CA LEU A 144 -5.92 3.74 10.14
C LEU A 144 -4.80 3.92 9.12
N HIS A 145 -5.09 3.73 7.83
CA HIS A 145 -4.13 4.02 6.77
C HIS A 145 -3.75 5.51 6.74
N GLY A 146 -4.72 6.42 6.91
CA GLY A 146 -4.46 7.86 7.04
C GLY A 146 -3.56 8.20 8.23
N ILE A 147 -3.85 7.63 9.40
CA ILE A 147 -3.02 7.76 10.61
C ILE A 147 -1.59 7.27 10.33
N ALA A 148 -1.43 6.14 9.63
CA ALA A 148 -0.12 5.61 9.29
C ALA A 148 0.63 6.49 8.28
N GLN A 149 -0.08 7.17 7.37
CA GLN A 149 0.52 8.16 6.46
C GLN A 149 1.04 9.38 7.25
N ASP A 150 0.23 9.92 8.16
CA ASP A 150 0.60 11.02 9.05
C ASP A 150 1.77 10.65 9.98
N GLY A 151 1.81 9.40 10.42
CA GLY A 151 2.89 8.82 11.22
C GLY A 151 4.13 8.40 10.43
N TRP A 152 4.25 8.83 9.16
CA TRP A 152 5.40 8.58 8.28
C TRP A 152 5.70 7.09 7.97
N LEU A 153 4.75 6.19 8.20
CA LEU A 153 4.92 4.77 7.89
C LEU A 153 4.82 4.46 6.39
N ALA A 154 4.15 5.34 5.63
CA ALA A 154 3.94 5.18 4.19
C ALA A 154 5.16 5.57 3.34
N THR A 155 5.98 6.51 3.80
CA THR A 155 7.07 7.10 3.01
C THR A 155 8.12 6.07 2.62
N GLY A 156 8.34 5.92 1.30
CA GLY A 156 9.30 4.96 0.74
C GLY A 156 8.90 3.48 0.88
N ARG A 157 7.70 3.19 1.42
CA ARG A 157 7.19 1.82 1.58
C ARG A 157 6.16 1.49 0.50
N ARG A 158 5.88 0.20 0.31
CA ARG A 158 4.87 -0.25 -0.65
C ARG A 158 3.49 0.05 -0.08
N TRP A 159 2.73 0.87 -0.79
CA TRP A 159 1.38 1.29 -0.43
C TRP A 159 0.45 0.11 -0.07
N GLY A 160 0.42 -0.93 -0.91
CA GLY A 160 -0.50 -2.07 -0.70
C GLY A 160 -0.25 -2.84 0.60
N GLU A 161 1.01 -2.97 1.02
CA GLU A 161 1.36 -3.66 2.29
C GLU A 161 0.82 -2.88 3.50
N LEU A 162 0.81 -1.54 3.43
CA LEU A 162 0.28 -0.70 4.50
C LEU A 162 -1.25 -0.72 4.56
N VAL A 163 -1.93 -0.70 3.40
CA VAL A 163 -3.39 -0.83 3.33
C VAL A 163 -3.84 -2.17 3.93
N VAL A 164 -3.14 -3.26 3.58
CA VAL A 164 -3.47 -4.60 4.08
C VAL A 164 -3.18 -4.72 5.58
N ALA A 165 -2.09 -4.11 6.07
CA ALA A 165 -1.84 -4.05 7.52
C ALA A 165 -2.93 -3.28 8.27
N ALA A 166 -3.42 -2.18 7.70
CA ALA A 166 -4.54 -1.41 8.25
C ALA A 166 -5.83 -2.23 8.27
N PHE A 167 -6.10 -3.01 7.23
CA PHE A 167 -7.22 -3.95 7.17
C PHE A 167 -7.15 -4.98 8.30
N VAL A 168 -6.01 -5.66 8.46
CA VAL A 168 -5.86 -6.70 9.49
C VAL A 168 -6.08 -6.12 10.88
N LEU A 169 -5.53 -4.92 11.14
CA LEU A 169 -5.70 -4.28 12.43
C LEU A 169 -7.15 -3.83 12.67
N ALA A 170 -7.82 -3.27 11.66
CA ALA A 170 -9.25 -2.94 11.74
C ALA A 170 -10.11 -4.19 11.97
N ALA A 171 -9.87 -5.27 11.22
CA ALA A 171 -10.57 -6.53 11.42
C ALA A 171 -10.45 -7.06 12.86
N GLN A 172 -9.27 -6.93 13.48
CA GLN A 172 -9.04 -7.30 14.87
C GLN A 172 -9.91 -6.49 15.86
N THR A 173 -10.21 -5.21 15.58
CA THR A 173 -11.06 -4.39 16.47
C THR A 173 -12.52 -4.84 16.46
N TYR A 174 -12.97 -5.45 15.36
CA TYR A 174 -14.29 -6.04 15.22
C TYR A 174 -14.30 -7.56 15.48
N HIS A 175 -13.28 -8.08 16.18
CA HIS A 175 -13.15 -9.51 16.52
C HIS A 175 -13.14 -10.46 15.32
N PHE A 176 -12.84 -9.97 14.11
CA PHE A 176 -12.72 -10.80 12.91
C PHE A 176 -11.31 -11.39 12.81
N ARG A 177 -11.23 -12.72 12.70
CA ARG A 177 -9.98 -13.44 12.49
C ARG A 177 -9.67 -13.52 11.00
N VAL A 178 -8.57 -12.92 10.59
CA VAL A 178 -8.09 -12.93 9.20
C VAL A 178 -7.17 -14.13 8.98
N ASP A 179 -7.45 -14.94 7.95
CA ASP A 179 -6.50 -15.95 7.46
C ASP A 179 -5.30 -15.25 6.79
N MET A 180 -4.22 -15.10 7.57
CA MET A 180 -3.00 -14.39 7.17
C MET A 180 -2.30 -15.04 5.97
N PRO A 181 -2.05 -16.37 5.94
CA PRO A 181 -1.54 -17.05 4.75
C PRO A 181 -2.41 -16.86 3.51
N GLY A 182 -3.75 -16.96 3.65
CA GLY A 182 -4.70 -16.72 2.56
C GLY A 182 -4.60 -15.31 2.00
N LEU A 183 -4.57 -14.30 2.88
CA LEU A 183 -4.42 -12.89 2.51
C LEU A 183 -3.09 -12.63 1.78
N CYS A 184 -1.99 -13.20 2.28
CA CYS A 184 -0.67 -13.01 1.70
C CYS A 184 -0.59 -13.62 0.30
N ARG A 185 -1.17 -14.82 0.09
CA ARG A 185 -1.29 -15.43 -1.25
C ARG A 185 -2.14 -14.59 -2.18
N PHE A 186 -3.30 -14.13 -1.72
CA PHE A 186 -4.20 -13.28 -2.50
C PHE A 186 -3.50 -12.00 -2.98
N MET A 187 -2.77 -11.33 -2.09
CA MET A 187 -2.06 -10.09 -2.38
C MET A 187 -0.67 -10.28 -3.00
N SER A 188 -0.23 -11.53 -3.18
CA SER A 188 1.13 -11.87 -3.63
C SER A 188 2.21 -11.16 -2.80
N MET A 189 2.12 -11.26 -1.47
CA MET A 189 3.05 -10.65 -0.51
C MET A 189 3.64 -11.68 0.46
N CYS A 190 4.74 -11.30 1.11
CA CYS A 190 5.40 -12.12 2.12
C CYS A 190 4.77 -11.85 3.50
N GLU A 191 4.47 -12.91 4.24
CA GLU A 191 3.82 -12.85 5.56
C GLU A 191 4.64 -12.06 6.56
N THR A 192 5.94 -12.34 6.67
CA THR A 192 6.85 -11.61 7.58
C THR A 192 6.88 -10.11 7.29
N VAL A 193 6.76 -9.70 6.02
CA VAL A 193 6.70 -8.28 5.65
C VAL A 193 5.41 -7.66 6.16
N LEU A 194 4.28 -8.35 6.00
CA LEU A 194 2.98 -7.89 6.49
C LEU A 194 2.95 -7.80 8.02
N GLU A 195 3.45 -8.79 8.73
CA GLU A 195 3.57 -8.78 10.19
C GLU A 195 4.38 -7.60 10.69
N HIS A 196 5.52 -7.29 10.06
CA HIS A 196 6.31 -6.10 10.38
C HIS A 196 5.52 -4.80 10.17
N LYS A 197 4.63 -4.73 9.16
CA LYS A 197 3.77 -3.56 8.96
C LYS A 197 2.68 -3.46 10.01
N ILE A 198 2.04 -4.56 10.37
CA ILE A 198 1.06 -4.61 11.46
C ILE A 198 1.73 -4.17 12.76
N LEU A 199 2.90 -4.70 13.08
CA LEU A 199 3.68 -4.32 14.26
C LEU A 199 4.05 -2.84 14.26
N ALA A 200 4.49 -2.29 13.12
CA ALA A 200 4.81 -0.88 12.99
C ALA A 200 3.58 0.02 13.25
N MET A 201 2.41 -0.37 12.72
CA MET A 201 1.15 0.34 12.99
C MET A 201 0.74 0.23 14.46
N LYS A 202 0.82 -0.96 15.06
CA LYS A 202 0.56 -1.16 16.49
C LYS A 202 1.46 -0.29 17.37
N LYS A 203 2.77 -0.25 17.07
CA LYS A 203 3.73 0.63 17.77
C LYS A 203 3.40 2.11 17.61
N LEU A 204 2.97 2.54 16.42
CA LEU A 204 2.50 3.91 16.21
C LEU A 204 1.30 4.22 17.12
N LEU A 205 0.27 3.36 17.12
CA LEU A 205 -0.90 3.55 17.98
C LEU A 205 -0.54 3.55 19.46
N CYS A 206 0.29 2.62 19.93
CA CYS A 206 0.80 2.61 21.31
C CYS A 206 1.53 3.91 21.64
N SER A 207 2.37 4.42 20.74
CA SER A 207 3.12 5.66 21.00
C SER A 207 2.22 6.88 21.16
N VAL A 208 1.07 6.88 20.48
CA VAL A 208 0.07 7.94 20.60
C VAL A 208 -0.75 7.76 21.89
N LEU A 209 -1.12 6.52 22.22
CA LEU A 209 -1.90 6.20 23.42
C LEU A 209 -1.12 6.34 24.72
N LYS A 210 0.21 6.16 24.70
CA LYS A 210 1.10 6.42 25.84
C LYS A 210 1.07 7.87 26.34
N LEU A 211 0.45 8.77 25.59
CA LEU A 211 0.26 10.16 25.97
C LEU A 211 -0.96 10.36 26.90
N MET A 212 -1.82 9.35 26.99
CA MET A 212 -3.00 9.36 27.84
C MET A 212 -2.62 9.00 29.29
N PRO A 213 -3.40 9.47 30.30
CA PRO A 213 -3.13 9.13 31.70
C PRO A 213 -3.10 7.62 32.00
N TRP A 214 -3.85 6.83 31.23
CA TRP A 214 -3.91 5.36 31.30
C TRP A 214 -3.03 4.66 30.25
N GLY A 215 -2.21 5.42 29.53
CA GLY A 215 -1.45 4.95 28.38
C GLY A 215 -0.43 3.84 28.68
N GLU A 216 0.03 3.72 29.93
CA GLU A 216 0.97 2.66 30.33
C GLU A 216 0.36 1.26 30.38
N VAL A 217 -0.97 1.16 30.47
CA VAL A 217 -1.68 -0.14 30.39
C VAL A 217 -1.76 -0.64 28.93
N VAL A 218 -1.50 0.23 27.95
CA VAL A 218 -1.62 -0.09 26.54
C VAL A 218 -0.33 -0.72 26.02
N GLU A 219 -0.38 -2.02 25.80
CA GLU A 219 0.72 -2.77 25.20
C GLU A 219 0.50 -3.03 23.70
N VAL A 220 1.58 -3.39 23.00
CA VAL A 220 1.52 -3.76 21.58
C VAL A 220 0.58 -4.94 21.34
N ALA A 221 0.48 -5.88 22.29
CA ALA A 221 -0.43 -7.01 22.20
C ALA A 221 -1.90 -6.58 22.25
N THR A 222 -2.24 -5.63 23.13
CA THR A 222 -3.62 -5.24 23.46
C THR A 222 -4.10 -3.97 22.74
N VAL A 223 -3.23 -3.24 22.04
CA VAL A 223 -3.55 -1.96 21.38
C VAL A 223 -4.74 -1.99 20.42
N HIS A 224 -5.02 -3.16 19.83
CA HIS A 224 -6.18 -3.34 18.95
C HIS A 224 -7.51 -3.04 19.68
N LEU A 225 -7.59 -3.30 20.99
CA LEU A 225 -8.77 -3.00 21.82
C LEU A 225 -9.03 -1.49 21.97
N TYR A 226 -7.97 -0.67 21.89
CA TYR A 226 -8.03 0.79 22.05
C TYR A 226 -8.04 1.54 20.71
N THR A 227 -8.09 0.81 19.60
CA THR A 227 -7.94 1.41 18.27
C THR A 227 -9.08 2.36 17.92
N HIS A 228 -10.32 2.05 18.32
CA HIS A 228 -11.47 2.94 18.13
C HIS A 228 -11.28 4.31 18.78
N PHE A 229 -10.75 4.35 20.00
CA PHE A 229 -10.42 5.60 20.68
C PHE A 229 -9.44 6.46 19.85
N VAL A 230 -8.38 5.84 19.31
CA VAL A 230 -7.42 6.57 18.46
C VAL A 230 -8.09 7.07 17.18
N LEU A 231 -8.94 6.26 16.56
CA LEU A 231 -9.65 6.67 15.35
C LEU A 231 -10.54 7.86 15.65
N ASP A 232 -11.35 7.82 16.70
CA ASP A 232 -12.35 8.84 17.00
C ASP A 232 -11.72 10.17 17.46
N HIS A 233 -10.55 10.11 18.09
CA HIS A 233 -9.86 11.29 18.60
C HIS A 233 -8.58 11.66 17.83
N TRP A 234 -8.36 11.12 16.62
CA TRP A 234 -7.12 11.35 15.87
C TRP A 234 -6.83 12.84 15.62
N ASP A 235 -7.84 13.63 15.28
CA ASP A 235 -7.66 15.06 14.97
C ASP A 235 -7.11 15.85 16.17
N VAL A 236 -7.44 15.42 17.39
CA VAL A 236 -6.92 15.98 18.64
C VAL A 236 -5.54 15.41 18.95
N LEU A 237 -5.34 14.11 18.77
CA LEU A 237 -4.09 13.41 19.10
C LEU A 237 -2.94 13.78 18.15
N ARG A 238 -3.24 13.97 16.86
CA ARG A 238 -2.28 14.22 15.78
C ARG A 238 -1.33 15.41 16.05
N PRO A 239 -1.81 16.63 16.38
CA PRO A 239 -0.92 17.77 16.63
C PRO A 239 -0.13 17.65 17.94
N VAL A 240 -0.64 16.87 18.90
CA VAL A 240 -0.05 16.72 20.22
C VAL A 240 1.04 15.65 20.24
N ALA A 241 0.89 14.60 19.42
CA ALA A 241 1.78 13.44 19.42
C ALA A 241 3.28 13.75 19.21
N PRO A 242 3.69 14.62 18.27
CA PRO A 242 5.11 14.97 18.11
C PRO A 242 5.68 15.71 19.32
N LYS A 243 4.89 16.64 19.90
CA LYS A 243 5.33 17.48 21.03
C LYS A 243 5.53 16.65 22.28
N LEU A 244 4.58 15.77 22.60
CA LEU A 244 4.69 14.91 23.78
C LEU A 244 5.71 13.80 23.59
N ARG A 245 5.86 13.25 22.39
CA ARG A 245 6.92 12.28 22.10
C ARG A 245 8.31 12.89 22.30
N LYS A 246 8.50 14.17 21.93
CA LYS A 246 9.74 14.88 22.19
C LYS A 246 10.01 14.96 23.70
N ARG A 247 9.00 15.39 24.49
CA ARG A 247 9.09 15.45 25.96
C ARG A 247 9.48 14.10 26.58
N GLN A 248 8.81 13.02 26.20
CA GLN A 248 9.13 11.67 26.71
C GLN A 248 10.55 11.21 26.35
N ILE A 249 11.05 11.58 25.17
CA ILE A 249 12.43 11.27 24.77
C ILE A 249 13.42 12.07 25.62
N ASP A 250 13.10 13.34 25.88
CA ASP A 250 13.93 14.24 26.69
C ASP A 250 13.97 13.77 28.16
N GLU A 251 12.81 13.43 28.76
CA GLU A 251 12.70 12.86 30.12
C GLU A 251 13.50 11.57 30.26
N ARG A 252 13.38 10.62 29.31
CA ARG A 252 14.18 9.37 29.34
C ARG A 252 15.67 9.60 29.17
N ARG A 253 16.08 10.67 28.46
CA ARG A 253 17.50 11.02 28.34
C ARG A 253 18.02 11.56 29.67
N GLU A 254 17.25 12.41 30.33
CA GLU A 254 17.55 12.93 31.66
C GLU A 254 17.69 11.78 32.68
N GLU A 255 16.73 10.85 32.73
CA GLU A 255 16.78 9.67 33.59
C GLU A 255 18.04 8.83 33.38
N ARG A 256 18.44 8.60 32.11
CA ARG A 256 19.66 7.84 31.78
C ARG A 256 20.92 8.59 32.17
N THR A 257 20.96 9.91 32.01
CA THR A 257 22.11 10.70 32.46
C THR A 257 22.23 10.70 33.98
N VAL A 258 21.12 10.74 34.70
CA VAL A 258 21.10 10.63 36.17
C VAL A 258 21.57 9.25 36.61
N GLN A 259 21.07 8.17 35.98
CA GLN A 259 21.52 6.80 36.28
C GLN A 259 23.02 6.61 36.01
N ALA A 260 23.51 7.06 34.85
CA ALA A 260 24.93 6.96 34.52
C ALA A 260 25.82 7.77 35.49
N GLY A 261 25.36 8.96 35.92
CA GLY A 261 26.04 9.74 36.95
C GLY A 261 26.08 9.03 38.31
N ALA A 262 24.97 8.42 38.72
CA ALA A 262 24.91 7.64 39.96
C ALA A 262 25.84 6.42 39.93
N GLU A 263 25.92 5.72 38.80
CA GLU A 263 26.84 4.59 38.60
C GLU A 263 28.31 5.03 38.65
N GLN A 264 28.64 6.19 38.07
CA GLN A 264 30.00 6.73 38.13
C GLN A 264 30.42 7.14 39.54
N VAL A 265 29.51 7.77 40.31
CA VAL A 265 29.76 8.13 41.71
C VAL A 265 29.93 6.88 42.57
N ALA A 266 29.07 5.87 42.38
CA ALA A 266 29.20 4.59 43.07
C ALA A 266 30.53 3.88 42.75
N ALA A 267 30.96 3.90 41.49
CA ALA A 267 32.24 3.32 41.07
C ALA A 267 33.45 4.08 41.64
N ALA A 268 33.38 5.41 41.75
CA ALA A 268 34.43 6.22 42.36
C ALA A 268 34.56 5.94 43.87
N GLN A 269 33.44 5.88 44.58
CA GLN A 269 33.42 5.55 46.01
C GLN A 269 33.89 4.13 46.32
N ALA A 270 33.68 3.18 45.40
CA ALA A 270 34.21 1.81 45.55
C ALA A 270 35.75 1.79 45.43
N ARG A 271 36.33 2.58 44.53
CA ARG A 271 37.80 2.67 44.34
C ARG A 271 38.51 3.38 45.49
N GLU A 272 37.85 4.32 46.16
CA GLU A 272 38.41 4.99 47.35
C GLU A 272 38.42 4.09 48.60
N ARG A 273 37.72 2.95 48.56
CA ARG A 273 37.64 1.96 49.66
C ARG A 273 38.58 0.77 49.49
N GLU A 274 39.23 0.64 48.33
CA GLU A 274 40.29 -0.33 48.03
C GLU A 274 41.67 0.27 48.33
#